data_AF-B7PC67-F1
#
_entry.id   AF-B7PC67-F1
#
_cell.length_a   1.000
_cell.length_b   1.000
_cell.length_c   1.000
_cell.angle_alpha   90.00
_cell.angle_beta   90.00
_cell.angle_gamma   90.00
#
_symmetry.space_group_name_H-M   'P 1'
#
loop_
_entity.id
_entity.type
_entity.pdbx_description
1 polymer ?
#
loop_
_entity_poly.entity_id
_entity_poly.type
_entity_poly.pdbx_seq_one_letter_code
_entity_poly.pdbx_strand_id
1 'polypeptide(L)' 'MRKSLPCADFRWLDRAEIDALHFQQVPDDAPEGYILEVDLDYTRELHDSHADFPLAPEK' A
#
# COMPACT_ATOMS: atom_id res chain seq x y z
N MET A 1 13.88 -4.12 -8.71
CA MET A 1 13.50 -5.55 -8.85
C MET A 1 12.17 -5.63 -9.58
N ARG A 2 11.92 -6.67 -10.40
CA ARG A 2 10.63 -6.90 -11.06
C ARG A 2 9.99 -8.14 -10.46
N LYS A 3 8.88 -7.99 -9.74
CA LYS A 3 8.05 -9.12 -9.29
C LYS A 3 6.87 -9.30 -10.25
N SER A 4 6.44 -10.54 -10.47
CA SER A 4 5.28 -10.85 -11.30
C SER A 4 4.00 -10.44 -10.57
N LEU A 5 3.10 -9.77 -11.28
CA LEU A 5 1.77 -9.46 -10.76
C LEU A 5 0.92 -10.74 -10.68
N PRO A 6 0.08 -10.90 -9.65
CA PRO A 6 -0.92 -11.97 -9.62
C PRO A 6 -1.90 -11.76 -10.79
N CYS A 7 -2.22 -12.84 -11.51
CA CYS A 7 -3.07 -12.80 -12.71
C CYS A 7 -4.39 -13.57 -12.57
N ALA A 8 -4.59 -14.33 -11.48
CA ALA A 8 -5.75 -15.22 -11.30
C ALA A 8 -6.05 -15.46 -9.81
N ASP A 9 -7.14 -16.21 -9.54
CA ASP A 9 -7.55 -16.69 -8.20
C ASP A 9 -7.91 -15.60 -7.18
N PHE A 10 -8.38 -14.45 -7.65
CA PHE A 10 -8.89 -13.38 -6.79
C PHE A 10 -10.23 -13.76 -6.14
N ARG A 11 -10.31 -13.56 -4.83
CA ARG A 11 -11.52 -13.70 -4.03
C ARG A 11 -11.75 -12.43 -3.23
N TRP A 12 -13.00 -12.00 -3.12
CA TRP A 12 -13.39 -10.95 -2.19
C TRP A 12 -13.30 -11.44 -0.75
N LEU A 13 -12.66 -10.65 0.11
CA LEU A 13 -12.61 -10.91 1.55
C LEU A 13 -13.95 -10.57 2.20
N ASP A 14 -14.32 -11.34 3.22
CA ASP A 14 -15.45 -10.99 4.09
C ASP A 14 -15.07 -9.92 5.12
N ARG A 15 -16.07 -9.39 5.83
CA ARG A 15 -15.88 -8.29 6.79
C ARG A 15 -14.89 -8.65 7.90
N ALA A 16 -14.97 -9.88 8.43
CA ALA A 16 -14.11 -10.33 9.51
C ALA A 16 -12.67 -10.54 9.01
N GLU A 17 -12.50 -11.02 7.79
CA GLU A 17 -11.18 -11.12 7.15
C GLU A 17 -10.55 -9.74 6.92
N ILE A 18 -11.33 -8.74 6.50
CA ILE A 18 -10.88 -7.36 6.35
C ILE A 18 -10.48 -6.75 7.70
N ASP A 19 -11.30 -6.92 8.73
CA ASP A 19 -11.02 -6.40 10.07
C ASP A 19 -9.80 -7.09 10.71
N ALA A 20 -9.49 -8.33 10.33
CA ALA A 20 -8.30 -9.06 10.75
C ALA A 20 -7.04 -8.71 9.94
N LEU A 21 -7.17 -7.95 8.84
CA LEU A 21 -6.08 -7.61 7.93
C LEU A 21 -5.15 -6.54 8.53
N HIS A 22 -4.08 -6.98 9.19
CA HIS A 22 -3.07 -6.09 9.76
C HIS A 22 -1.86 -5.94 8.83
N PHE A 23 -2.08 -5.43 7.61
CA PHE A 23 -1.05 -5.31 6.57
C PHE A 23 0.17 -4.47 7.01
N GLN A 24 0.00 -3.53 7.95
CA GLN A 24 1.10 -2.71 8.49
C GLN A 24 2.11 -3.49 9.36
N GLN A 25 1.77 -4.71 9.79
CA GLN A 25 2.63 -5.55 10.64
C GLN A 25 3.44 -6.56 9.83
N VAL A 26 3.26 -6.59 8.52
CA VAL A 26 3.94 -7.52 7.61
C VAL A 26 5.33 -6.97 7.32
N PRO A 27 6.40 -7.72 7.57
CA PRO A 27 7.76 -7.25 7.30
C PRO A 27 8.03 -7.18 5.79
N ASP A 28 8.91 -6.26 5.37
CA ASP A 28 9.20 -5.99 3.95
C ASP A 28 9.80 -7.21 3.21
N ASP A 29 10.49 -8.08 3.95
CA ASP A 29 11.10 -9.33 3.48
C ASP A 29 10.18 -10.56 3.64
N ALA A 30 8.91 -10.36 3.97
CA ALA A 30 7.94 -11.43 4.04
C ALA A 30 7.79 -12.18 2.69
N PRO A 31 7.54 -13.50 2.73
CA PRO A 31 7.30 -14.27 1.51
C PRO A 31 6.01 -13.85 0.79
N GLU A 32 5.04 -13.32 1.54
CA GLU A 32 3.76 -12.81 1.05
C GLU A 32 3.62 -11.33 1.42
N GLY A 33 3.08 -10.53 0.50
CA GLY A 33 2.90 -9.09 0.68
C GLY A 33 1.59 -8.62 0.06
N TYR A 34 1.20 -7.40 0.38
CA TYR A 34 -0.08 -6.81 -0.03
C TYR A 34 0.14 -5.67 -1.02
N ILE A 35 -0.76 -5.57 -2.00
CA ILE A 35 -0.87 -4.40 -2.88
C ILE A 35 -2.15 -3.66 -2.47
N LEU A 36 -2.01 -2.39 -2.13
CA LEU A 36 -3.12 -1.55 -1.70
C LEU A 36 -3.34 -0.44 -2.72
N GLU A 37 -4.58 -0.28 -3.17
CA GLU A 37 -5.03 0.90 -3.88
C GLU A 37 -5.65 1.85 -2.84
N VAL A 38 -5.00 2.99 -2.61
CA VAL A 38 -5.42 3.96 -1.57
C VAL A 38 -5.47 5.36 -2.15
N ASP A 39 -6.44 6.13 -1.68
CA ASP A 39 -6.46 7.58 -1.85
C ASP A 39 -5.56 8.22 -0.79
N LEU A 40 -4.61 9.05 -1.23
CA LEU A 40 -3.76 9.84 -0.33
C LEU A 40 -4.32 11.26 -0.23
N ASP A 41 -4.82 11.62 0.95
CA ASP A 41 -5.15 13.01 1.24
C ASP A 41 -3.85 13.78 1.53
N TYR A 42 -3.55 14.76 0.68
CA TYR A 42 -2.32 15.55 0.77
C TYR A 42 -2.63 17.02 1.05
N THR A 43 -2.47 17.43 2.30
CA THR A 43 -2.83 18.77 2.77
C THR A 43 -2.13 19.87 1.98
N ARG A 44 -2.89 20.89 1.55
CA ARG A 44 -2.37 22.01 0.73
C ARG A 44 -1.19 22.75 1.35
N GLU A 45 -1.13 22.83 2.68
CA GLU A 45 -0.07 23.51 3.42
C GLU A 45 1.31 22.90 3.19
N LEU A 46 1.37 21.62 2.79
CA LEU A 46 2.60 20.90 2.50
C LEU A 46 3.01 20.98 1.02
N HIS A 47 2.15 21.47 0.13
CA HIS A 47 2.40 21.44 -1.32
C HIS A 47 3.62 22.28 -1.69
N ASP A 48 3.72 23.49 -1.13
CA ASP A 48 4.83 24.41 -1.44
C ASP A 48 6.16 23.94 -0.84
N SER A 49 6.16 23.40 0.38
CA SER A 49 7.38 22.92 1.04
C SER A 49 7.88 21.59 0.47
N HIS A 50 6.97 20.77 -0.07
CA HIS A 50 7.29 19.44 -0.59
C HIS A 50 7.32 19.37 -2.12
N ALA A 51 7.30 20.52 -2.82
CA ALA A 51 7.28 20.57 -4.28
C ALA A 51 8.44 19.80 -4.95
N ASP A 52 9.60 19.75 -4.29
CA ASP A 52 10.80 19.06 -4.78
C ASP A 52 10.91 17.59 -4.32
N PHE A 53 9.98 17.11 -3.49
CA PHE A 53 10.01 15.76 -2.93
C PHE A 53 9.03 14.83 -3.67
N PRO A 54 9.34 13.52 -3.75
CA PRO A 54 8.39 12.54 -4.26
C PRO A 54 7.14 12.46 -3.35
N LEU A 55 5.96 12.25 -3.94
CA LEU A 55 4.67 12.23 -3.23
C LEU A 55 4.58 11.12 -2.17
N ALA A 56 5.17 9.96 -2.44
CA ALA A 56 5.18 8.80 -1.55
C ALA A 56 6.53 8.05 -1.70
N PRO A 57 7.61 8.53 -1.04
CA PRO A 57 8.89 7.85 -1.09
C PRO A 57 8.79 6.48 -0.40
N GLU A 58 9.25 5.43 -1.08
CA GLU A 58 9.58 4.17 -0.44
C GLU A 58 10.81 4.35 0.47
N LYS A 59 10.86 3.61 1.59
CA LYS A 59 12.00 3.57 2.50
C LYS A 59 13.02 2.51 2.07
#